data_AF-A0A8J8AQ96-F1
#
_entry.id   AF-A0A8J8AQ96-F1
#
_cell.length_a   1.000
_cell.length_b   1.000
_cell.length_c   1.000
_cell.angle_alpha   90.00
_cell.angle_beta   90.00
_cell.angle_gamma   90.00
#
_symmetry.space_group_name_H-M   'P 1'
#
loop_
_entity.id
_entity.type
_entity.pdbx_description
1 polymer ?
#
loop_
_entity_poly.entity_id
_entity_poly.type
_entity_poly.pdbx_seq_one_letter_code
_entity_poly.pdbx_strand_id
1 'polypeptide(L)' 'MADPAVSPPPRPVAPAPRPARRAARALAFRTCLQRTPGPAAPIDAYRAARMLWRAGLPAVFPPGTYWLARFANITVAAVA' A
#
# COMPACT_ATOMS: atom_id res chain seq x y z
N MET A 1 -2.64 37.26 -52.13
CA MET A 1 -1.48 36.47 -51.66
C MET A 1 -1.73 36.09 -50.20
N ALA A 2 -2.43 34.99 -49.95
CA ALA A 2 -2.54 34.38 -48.63
C ALA A 2 -2.65 32.86 -48.87
N ASP A 3 -1.63 32.14 -48.42
CA ASP A 3 -1.44 30.70 -48.61
C ASP A 3 -2.47 29.92 -47.78
N PRO A 4 -3.22 28.95 -48.34
CA PRO A 4 -4.26 28.26 -47.60
C PRO A 4 -3.67 27.21 -46.64
N ALA A 5 -3.91 27.43 -45.35
CA ALA A 5 -4.07 26.41 -44.33
C ALA A 5 -3.07 25.24 -44.34
N VAL A 6 -1.90 25.44 -43.71
CA VAL A 6 -1.09 24.33 -43.19
C VAL A 6 -1.88 23.65 -42.08
N SER A 7 -2.45 22.48 -42.38
CA SER A 7 -3.12 21.64 -41.38
C SER A 7 -2.08 21.10 -40.39
N PRO A 8 -2.29 21.21 -39.07
CA PRO A 8 -1.34 20.69 -38.10
C PRO A 8 -1.27 19.14 -38.17
N PRO A 9 -0.09 18.53 -37.98
CA PRO A 9 0.04 17.08 -38.02
C PRO A 9 -0.80 16.42 -36.91
N PRO A 10 -1.37 15.23 -37.15
CA PRO A 10 -2.15 14.53 -36.15
C PRO A 10 -1.28 14.19 -34.93
N ARG A 11 -1.81 14.42 -33.72
CA ARG A 11 -1.11 14.05 -32.49
C ARG A 11 -0.93 12.53 -32.42
N PRO A 12 0.25 12.02 -32.02
CA PRO A 12 0.42 10.58 -31.81
C PRO A 12 -0.51 10.11 -30.69
N VAL A 13 -1.43 9.20 -31.03
CA VAL A 13 -2.28 8.52 -30.05
C VAL A 13 -1.38 7.53 -29.31
N ALA A 14 -1.19 7.75 -28.00
CA ALA A 14 -0.44 6.81 -27.18
C ALA A 14 -1.08 5.41 -27.28
N PRO A 15 -0.30 4.35 -27.54
CA PRO A 15 -0.86 3.02 -27.68
C PRO A 15 -1.52 2.60 -26.37
N ALA A 16 -2.77 2.14 -26.46
CA ALA A 16 -3.51 1.64 -25.31
C ALA A 16 -2.69 0.55 -24.59
N PRO A 17 -2.58 0.57 -23.26
CA PRO A 17 -1.81 -0.41 -22.52
C PRO A 17 -2.41 -1.81 -22.75
N ARG A 18 -1.63 -2.70 -23.39
CA ARG A 18 -2.06 -4.08 -23.64
C ARG A 18 -2.38 -4.77 -22.30
N PRO A 19 -3.51 -5.51 -22.18
CA PRO A 19 -3.95 -6.12 -20.93
C PRO A 19 -2.88 -7.05 -20.32
N ALA A 20 -2.11 -7.74 -21.16
CA ALA A 20 -0.99 -8.58 -20.74
C ALA A 20 0.10 -7.82 -19.95
N ARG A 21 0.41 -6.57 -20.34
CA ARG A 21 1.42 -5.75 -19.65
C ARG A 21 0.95 -5.29 -18.28
N ARG A 22 -0.37 -5.06 -18.12
CA ARG A 22 -0.99 -4.72 -16.84
C ARG A 22 -1.01 -5.92 -15.89
N ALA A 23 -1.35 -7.10 -16.38
CA ALA A 23 -1.31 -8.34 -15.61
C ALA A 23 0.12 -8.67 -15.14
N ALA A 24 1.12 -8.55 -16.01
CA ALA A 24 2.52 -8.76 -15.65
C ALA A 24 3.02 -7.80 -14.56
N ARG A 25 2.64 -6.51 -14.64
CA ARG A 25 2.97 -5.52 -13.59
C ARG A 25 2.28 -5.83 -12.25
N ALA A 26 1.01 -6.24 -12.28
CA ALA A 26 0.29 -6.62 -11.07
C ALA A 26 0.92 -7.84 -10.38
N LEU A 27 1.34 -8.84 -11.15
CA LEU A 27 2.06 -10.00 -10.63
C LEU A 27 3.41 -9.60 -10.04
N ALA A 28 4.22 -8.83 -10.77
CA ALA A 28 5.52 -8.37 -10.30
C ALA A 28 5.43 -7.56 -8.99
N PHE A 29 4.42 -6.68 -8.87
CA PHE A 29 4.18 -5.92 -7.65
C PHE A 29 3.81 -6.84 -6.48
N ARG A 30 2.90 -7.81 -6.69
CA ARG A 30 2.53 -8.80 -5.66
C ARG A 30 3.72 -9.65 -5.23
N THR A 31 4.55 -10.11 -6.17
CA THR A 31 5.76 -10.89 -5.89
C THR A 31 6.81 -10.05 -5.14
N CYS A 32 6.97 -8.76 -5.48
CA CYS A 32 7.85 -7.86 -4.73
C CYS A 32 7.38 -7.69 -3.28
N LEU A 33 6.07 -7.47 -3.07
CA LEU A 33 5.50 -7.37 -1.72
C LEU A 33 5.68 -8.66 -0.90
N GLN A 34 5.60 -9.83 -1.55
CA GLN A 34 5.84 -11.13 -0.91
C GLN A 34 7.33 -11.39 -0.61
N ARG A 35 8.24 -10.76 -1.35
CA ARG A 35 9.69 -10.95 -1.22
C ARG A 35 10.37 -10.00 -0.25
N THR A 36 9.80 -8.82 0.01
CA THR A 36 10.29 -7.95 1.08
C THR A 36 9.92 -8.55 2.43
N PRO A 37 10.90 -9.01 3.24
CA PRO A 37 10.66 -9.32 4.64
C PRO A 37 10.64 -7.98 5.39
N GLY A 38 9.59 -7.20 5.18
CA GLY A 38 9.21 -6.17 6.15
C GLY A 38 8.67 -6.87 7.39
N PRO A 39 8.65 -6.24 8.58
CA PRO A 39 8.03 -6.83 9.75
C PRO A 39 6.55 -6.99 9.45
N ALA A 40 6.18 -8.18 8.97
CA ALA A 40 4.84 -8.69 9.04
C ALA A 40 4.57 -8.88 10.52
N ALA A 41 4.35 -7.78 11.25
CA ALA A 41 3.64 -7.84 12.50
C ALA A 41 2.40 -8.67 12.18
N PRO A 42 2.21 -9.84 12.82
CA PRO A 42 1.16 -10.74 12.42
C PRO A 42 -0.15 -9.96 12.53
N ILE A 43 -0.81 -9.75 11.40
CA ILE A 43 -2.07 -9.00 11.32
C ILE A 43 -3.07 -9.56 12.34
N ASP A 44 -2.95 -10.85 12.63
CA ASP A 44 -3.71 -11.56 13.66
C ASP A 44 -3.40 -11.08 15.09
N ALA A 45 -2.13 -10.84 15.43
CA ALA A 45 -1.77 -10.27 16.74
C ALA A 45 -2.28 -8.82 16.88
N TYR A 46 -2.19 -8.02 15.81
CA TYR A 46 -2.80 -6.69 15.80
C TYR A 46 -4.33 -6.77 15.95
N ARG A 47 -5.00 -7.69 15.25
CA ARG A 47 -6.45 -7.88 15.33
C ARG A 47 -6.89 -8.32 16.73
N ALA A 48 -6.18 -9.25 17.35
CA ALA A 48 -6.46 -9.72 18.70
C ALA A 48 -6.30 -8.59 19.73
N ALA A 49 -5.19 -7.85 19.68
CA ALA A 49 -4.96 -6.70 20.55
C ALA A 49 -6.05 -5.62 20.36
N ARG A 50 -6.46 -5.36 19.12
CA ARG A 50 -7.53 -4.40 18.83
C ARG A 50 -8.89 -4.82 19.37
N MET A 51 -9.21 -6.12 19.36
CA MET A 51 -10.46 -6.61 19.96
C MET A 51 -10.47 -6.43 21.47
N LEU A 52 -9.37 -6.77 22.15
CA LEU A 52 -9.21 -6.56 23.59
C LEU A 52 -9.31 -5.07 23.95
N TRP A 53 -8.64 -4.21 23.20
CA TRP A 53 -8.68 -2.76 23.40
C TRP A 53 -10.09 -2.19 23.22
N ARG A 54 -10.85 -2.65 22.21
CA ARG A 54 -12.26 -2.25 22.02
C ARG A 54 -13.19 -2.76 23.13
N ALA A 55 -12.83 -3.84 23.80
CA ALA A 55 -13.53 -4.35 24.98
C ALA A 55 -13.16 -3.60 26.27
N GLY A 56 -12.27 -2.59 26.20
CA GLY A 56 -11.77 -1.86 27.36
C GLY A 56 -10.75 -2.64 28.20
N LEU A 57 -10.25 -3.77 27.68
CA LEU A 57 -9.26 -4.60 28.35
C LEU A 57 -7.83 -4.15 28.01
N PRO A 58 -6.87 -4.37 28.92
CA PRO A 58 -5.46 -4.10 28.63
C PRO A 58 -5.01 -4.96 27.45
N ALA A 59 -4.43 -4.32 26.43
CA ALA A 59 -3.98 -4.96 25.21
C ALA A 59 -2.57 -4.51 24.84
N VAL A 60 -1.71 -5.48 24.50
CA VAL A 60 -0.35 -5.22 24.05
C VAL A 60 -0.30 -5.33 22.53
N PHE A 61 0.04 -4.24 21.86
CA PHE A 61 0.16 -4.20 20.41
C PHE A 61 1.55 -4.67 19.97
N PRO A 62 1.65 -5.34 18.80
CA PRO A 62 2.94 -5.83 18.30
C PRO A 62 3.91 -4.70 17.97
N PRO A 63 5.23 -4.99 17.93
CA PRO A 63 6.23 -4.03 17.49
C PRO A 63 5.94 -3.53 16.08
N GLY A 64 6.19 -2.24 15.82
CA GLY A 64 5.81 -1.55 14.59
C GLY A 64 4.50 -0.77 14.67
N THR A 65 3.74 -0.90 15.76
CA THR A 65 2.50 -0.13 16.01
C THR A 65 2.72 1.12 16.88
N TYR A 66 3.96 1.63 16.94
CA TYR A 66 4.38 2.73 17.84
C TYR A 66 3.61 4.04 17.64
N TRP A 67 3.13 4.31 16.42
CA TRP A 67 2.33 5.49 16.12
C TRP A 67 0.98 5.47 16.86
N LEU A 68 0.43 4.29 17.14
CA LEU A 68 -0.85 4.11 17.82
C LEU A 68 -0.74 4.42 19.32
N ALA A 69 0.43 4.16 19.94
CA ALA A 69 0.71 4.53 21.33
C ALA A 69 0.52 6.02 21.60
N ARG A 70 0.85 6.88 20.61
CA ARG A 70 0.71 8.34 20.73
C ARG A 70 -0.73 8.84 20.71
N PHE A 71 -1.66 8.11 20.08
CA PHE A 71 -3.04 8.58 19.90
C PHE A 71 -4.05 7.87 20.82
N ALA A 72 -3.77 6.61 21.19
CA ALA A 72 -4.73 5.75 21.87
C ALA A 72 -4.33 5.37 23.29
N ASN A 73 -3.21 5.90 23.80
CA ASN A 73 -2.63 5.54 25.10
C ASN A 73 -2.58 4.02 25.34
N ILE A 74 -2.07 3.28 24.35
CA ILE A 74 -1.97 1.82 24.37
C ILE A 74 -0.55 1.36 24.67
N THR A 75 -0.43 0.14 25.18
CA THR A 75 0.87 -0.51 25.41
C THR A 75 1.36 -1.20 24.13
N VAL A 76 2.63 -1.00 23.77
CA VAL A 76 3.28 -1.62 22.61
C VAL A 76 4.42 -2.51 23.11
N ALA A 77 4.52 -3.74 22.60
CA ALA A 77 5.60 -4.65 22.93
C ALA A 77 6.95 -4.10 22.44
N ALA A 78 7.98 -4.21 23.28
CA ALA A 78 9.33 -3.84 22.90
C ALA A 78 9.87 -4.77 21.80
N VAL A 79 10.61 -4.19 20.85
CA VAL A 79 11.46 -4.96 19.93
C VAL A 79 12.64 -5.47 20.75
N ALA A 80 12.79 -6.79 20.85
CA ALA A 80 13.99 -7.44 21.37
C ALA A 80 15.10 -7.46 20.32
#